data_AF-A0A934WQC8-F1
#
_entry.id   AF-A0A934WQC8-F1
#
_cell.length_a   1.000
_cell.length_b   1.000
_cell.length_c   1.000
_cell.angle_alpha   90.00
_cell.angle_beta   90.00
_cell.angle_gamma   90.00
#
_symmetry.space_group_name_H-M   'P 1'
#
loop_
_entity.id
_entity.type
_entity.pdbx_description
1 polymer ?
#
loop_
_entity_poly.entity_id
_entity_poly.type
_entity_poly.pdbx_seq_one_letter_code
_entity_poly.pdbx_strand_id
1 'polypeptide(L)' 'MDSNLHSPERRLIELRMEHADLDALIDRTAEESPVDELMMRRLKKRRLALRDQIARLELALDPKEPA' A
#
# COMPACT_ATOMS: atom_id res chain seq x y z
N MET A 1 23.34 -19.03 7.74
CA MET A 1 23.61 -17.98 6.72
C MET A 1 22.42 -17.06 6.80
N ASP A 2 22.39 -16.28 7.87
CA ASP A 2 21.21 -15.58 8.37
C ASP A 2 21.39 -14.10 8.12
N SER A 3 21.37 -13.69 6.85
CA SER A 3 21.65 -12.30 6.52
C SER A 3 20.84 -11.92 5.29
N ASN A 4 19.76 -11.17 5.55
CA ASN A 4 18.95 -10.39 4.61
C ASN A 4 17.57 -10.95 4.18
N LEU A 5 16.83 -11.60 5.09
CA LEU A 5 15.38 -11.85 4.92
C LEU A 5 14.52 -10.57 4.95
N HIS A 6 15.11 -9.42 5.29
CA HIS A 6 14.43 -8.12 5.41
C HIS A 6 15.04 -7.06 4.47
N SER A 7 15.20 -7.42 3.20
CA SER A 7 15.63 -6.43 2.22
C SER A 7 14.53 -5.36 2.03
N PRO A 8 14.89 -4.07 1.92
CA PRO A 8 13.93 -3.00 1.69
C PRO A 8 13.12 -3.19 0.39
N GLU A 9 13.66 -3.89 -0.61
CA GLU A 9 12.95 -4.29 -1.83
C GLU A 9 11.86 -5.32 -1.53
N ARG A 10 12.11 -6.28 -0.64
CA ARG A 10 11.07 -7.23 -0.20
C ARG A 10 9.94 -6.50 0.52
N ARG A 11 10.28 -5.54 1.38
CA ARG A 11 9.28 -4.71 2.05
C ARG A 11 8.46 -3.89 1.06
N LEU A 12 9.08 -3.39 -0.02
CA LEU A 12 8.37 -2.71 -1.10
C LEU A 12 7.38 -3.63 -1.82
N ILE A 13 7.78 -4.87 -2.10
CA ILE A 13 6.89 -5.88 -2.70
C ILE A 13 5.70 -6.16 -1.76
N GLU A 14 5.94 -6.39 -0.48
CA GLU A 14 4.88 -6.61 0.52
C GLU A 14 3.89 -5.45 0.57
N LEU A 15 4.38 -4.21 0.60
CA LEU A 15 3.52 -3.02 0.63
C LEU A 15 2.69 -2.88 -0.65
N ARG A 16 3.28 -3.19 -1.82
CA ARG A 16 2.56 -3.18 -3.11
C ARG A 16 1.48 -4.26 -3.16
N MET A 17 1.76 -5.45 -2.63
CA MET A 17 0.77 -6.52 -2.52
C MET A 17 -0.38 -6.10 -1.59
N GLU A 18 -0.07 -5.59 -0.40
CA GLU A 18 -1.10 -5.11 0.55
C GLU A 18 -1.94 -3.98 -0.05
N HIS A 19 -1.34 -3.08 -0.82
CA HIS A 19 -2.06 -2.03 -1.54
C HIS A 19 -3.02 -2.61 -2.59
N ALA A 20 -2.58 -3.59 -3.39
CA ALA A 20 -3.40 -4.23 -4.41
C ALA A 20 -4.58 -5.02 -3.80
N ASP A 21 -4.32 -5.74 -2.69
CA ASP A 21 -5.37 -6.44 -1.95
C ASP A 21 -6.41 -5.45 -1.38
N LEU A 22 -5.95 -4.30 -0.90
CA LEU A 22 -6.81 -3.25 -0.38
C LEU A 22 -7.64 -2.58 -1.48
N ASP A 23 -7.09 -2.41 -2.68
CA ASP A 23 -7.84 -1.97 -3.86
C ASP A 23 -8.96 -2.96 -4.19
N ALA A 24 -8.63 -4.25 -4.29
CA ALA A 24 -9.62 -5.29 -4.57
C ALA A 24 -10.71 -5.37 -3.49
N LEU A 25 -10.37 -5.10 -2.21
CA LEU A 25 -11.35 -5.02 -1.13
C LEU A 25 -12.27 -3.80 -1.28
N ILE A 26 -11.71 -2.63 -1.62
CA ILE A 26 -12.48 -1.40 -1.85
C ILE A 26 -13.48 -1.61 -2.99
N ASP A 27 -13.06 -2.25 -4.09
CA ASP A 27 -13.92 -2.51 -5.24
C ASP A 27 -15.10 -3.40 -4.84
N ARG A 28 -14.86 -4.49 -4.10
CA ARG A 28 -15.93 -5.36 -3.59
C ARG A 28 -16.89 -4.64 -2.64
N THR A 29 -16.36 -3.87 -1.68
CA THR A 29 -17.21 -3.10 -0.74
C THR A 29 -18.01 -2.01 -1.45
N ALA A 30 -17.53 -1.48 -2.58
CA ALA A 30 -18.26 -0.52 -3.39
C ALA A 30 -19.44 -1.16 -4.15
N GLU A 31 -19.40 -2.46 -4.42
CA GLU A 31 -20.48 -3.23 -5.07
C GLU A 31 -21.58 -3.67 -4.07
N GLU A 32 -21.30 -3.65 -2.77
CA GLU A 32 -22.28 -4.01 -1.74
C GLU A 32 -23.39 -2.95 -1.61
N SER A 33 -24.62 -3.40 -1.33
CA SER A 33 -25.76 -2.51 -1.05
C SER A 33 -26.49 -2.92 0.23
N PRO A 34 -26.65 -2.02 1.21
CA PRO A 34 -26.17 -0.63 1.22
C PRO A 34 -24.64 -0.56 1.41
N VAL A 35 -24.00 0.41 0.75
CA VAL A 35 -22.57 0.67 0.94
C VAL A 35 -22.32 1.20 2.35
N ASP A 36 -21.42 0.58 3.10
CA ASP A 36 -20.92 1.15 4.36
C ASP A 36 -19.94 2.29 4.06
N GLU A 37 -20.46 3.52 4.05
CA GLU A 37 -19.66 4.72 3.81
C GLU A 37 -18.50 4.91 4.80
N LEU A 38 -18.70 4.54 6.08
CA LEU A 38 -17.67 4.71 7.11
C LEU A 38 -16.52 3.73 6.85
N MET A 39 -16.84 2.48 6.53
CA MET A 39 -15.88 1.47 6.12
C MET A 39 -15.14 1.91 4.85
N MET A 40 -15.86 2.38 3.83
CA MET A 40 -15.26 2.88 2.58
C MET A 40 -14.29 4.04 2.82
N ARG A 41 -14.62 4.99 3.70
CA ARG A 41 -13.71 6.08 4.07
C ARG A 41 -12.45 5.56 4.78
N ARG A 42 -12.58 4.57 5.66
CA ARG A 42 -11.45 3.94 6.36
C ARG A 42 -10.52 3.20 5.39
N LEU A 43 -11.08 2.41 4.48
CA LEU A 43 -10.32 1.65 3.48
C LEU A 43 -9.54 2.59 2.56
N LYS A 44 -10.19 3.63 2.02
CA LYS A 44 -9.53 4.65 1.18
C LYS A 44 -8.40 5.37 1.93
N LYS A 45 -8.58 5.68 3.21
CA LYS A 45 -7.52 6.28 4.05
C LYS A 45 -6.35 5.34 4.24
N ARG A 46 -6.60 4.05 4.49
CA ARG A 46 -5.54 3.02 4.62
C ARG A 46 -4.78 2.86 3.30
N ARG A 47 -5.49 2.88 2.15
CA ARG A 47 -4.86 2.82 0.82
C ARG A 47 -3.92 3.99 0.57
N LEU A 48 -4.38 5.21 0.88
CA LEU A 48 -3.53 6.39 0.79
C LEU A 48 -2.27 6.25 1.65
N ALA A 49 -2.40 5.79 2.89
CA ALA A 49 -1.26 5.59 3.77
C ALA A 49 -0.26 4.54 3.23
N LEU A 50 -0.75 3.44 2.65
CA LEU A 50 0.10 2.44 2.00
C LEU A 50 0.83 3.02 0.79
N ARG A 51 0.13 3.79 -0.06
CA ARG A 51 0.74 4.48 -1.20
C ARG A 51 1.86 5.43 -0.75
N ASP A 52 1.64 6.18 0.32
CA ASP A 52 2.65 7.10 0.87
C ASP A 52 3.84 6.34 1.49
N GLN A 53 3.62 5.17 2.09
CA GLN A 53 4.70 4.30 2.55
C GLN A 53 5.51 3.72 1.39
N ILE A 54 4.85 3.26 0.33
CA ILE A 54 5.48 2.80 -0.91
C ILE A 54 6.36 3.90 -1.49
N ALA A 55 5.82 5.10 -1.70
CA ALA A 55 6.56 6.22 -2.27
C ALA A 55 7.78 6.63 -1.44
N ARG A 56 7.65 6.64 -0.11
CA ARG A 56 8.80 6.92 0.79
C ARG A 56 9.88 5.84 0.71
N LEU A 57 9.49 4.57 0.63
CA LEU A 57 10.43 3.47 0.53
C LEU A 57 11.10 3.42 -0.85
N GLU A 58 10.35 3.69 -1.91
CA GLU A 58 10.88 3.84 -3.28
C GLU A 58 11.91 4.97 -3.33
N LEU A 59 11.62 6.14 -2.74
CA LEU A 59 12.57 7.24 -2.67
C LEU A 59 13.82 6.91 -1.85
N ALA A 60 13.70 6.08 -0.81
CA ALA A 60 14.84 5.65 -0.01
C ALA A 60 15.71 4.60 -0.75
N LEU A 61 15.09 3.77 -1.59
CA LEU A 61 15.76 2.75 -2.42
C LEU A 61 16.41 3.35 -3.67
N ASP A 62 15.75 4.33 -4.28
CA ASP A 62 16.19 5.05 -5.47
C ASP A 62 16.00 6.55 -5.23
N PRO A 63 16.95 7.20 -4.54
CA PRO A 63 16.90 8.63 -4.30
C PRO A 63 17.07 9.35 -5.64
N LYS A 64 15.93 9.70 -6.25
CA LYS A 64 15.93 10.64 -7.38
C LYS A 64 16.50 11.95 -6.88
N GLU A 65 17.73 12.27 -7.28
CA GLU A 65 18.34 13.58 -7.02
C GLU A 65 17.35 14.67 -7.46
N PRO A 66 17.00 15.64 -6.59
CA PRO A 66 16.28 16.81 -7.05
C PRO A 66 17.23 17.58 -8.00
N ALA A 67 16.81 17.67 -9.26
CA ALA A 67 17.46 18.48 -10.29
C ALA A 67 17.48 19.97 -9.92
#